data_AF-A0A3R6E1L8-F1
#
_entry.id   AF-A0A3R6E1L8-F1
#
_cell.length_a   1.000
_cell.length_b   1.000
_cell.length_c   1.000
_cell.angle_alpha   90.00
_cell.angle_beta   90.00
_cell.angle_gamma   90.00
#
_symmetry.space_group_name_H-M   'P 1'
#
loop_
_entity.id
_entity.type
_entity.pdbx_description
1 polymer ?
#
loop_
_entity_poly.entity_id
_entity_poly.type
_entity_poly.pdbx_seq_one_letter_code
_entity_poly.pdbx_strand_id
1 'polypeptide(L)'
;MNKFSEKDWKTFRSKIAGWQEAYMDKLNKEYIEILCGDGKSSEKFWTLEKRIKEDKKDCGVQCEMSRSNQFYIMLSLLNEGAITMEDLEDFSDDLKEIMQHFVRL
;
A
#
# COMPACT_ATOMS: atom_id res chain seq x y z
N MET A 1 -6.25 -22.91 1.90
CA MET A 1 -4.95 -23.16 2.59
C MET A 1 -4.46 -21.84 3.15
N ASN A 2 -4.20 -21.76 4.46
CA ASN A 2 -3.48 -20.63 5.04
C ASN A 2 -2.03 -20.72 4.57
N LYS A 3 -1.63 -19.91 3.60
CA LYS A 3 -0.27 -19.92 3.05
C LYS A 3 0.80 -19.48 4.06
N PHE A 4 0.41 -18.82 5.16
CA PHE A 4 1.35 -18.23 6.12
C PHE A 4 1.11 -18.60 7.58
N SER A 5 2.20 -18.51 8.33
CA SER A 5 2.26 -18.83 9.76
C SER A 5 1.39 -17.88 10.60
N GLU A 6 1.00 -18.31 11.80
CA GLU A 6 0.33 -17.43 12.78
C GLU A 6 1.20 -16.22 13.14
N LYS A 7 2.53 -16.41 13.17
CA LYS A 7 3.49 -15.34 13.44
C LYS A 7 3.40 -14.26 12.36
N ASP A 8 3.50 -14.62 11.09
CA ASP A 8 3.42 -13.67 9.98
C ASP A 8 2.09 -12.93 9.95
N TRP A 9 0.98 -13.62 10.21
CA TRP A 9 -0.33 -13.00 10.31
C TRP A 9 -0.39 -11.95 11.43
N LYS A 10 0.17 -12.24 12.60
CA LYS A 10 0.24 -11.28 13.72
C LYS A 10 1.14 -10.09 13.40
N THR A 11 2.31 -10.32 12.82
CA THR A 11 3.23 -9.26 12.38
C THR A 11 2.54 -8.33 11.39
N PHE A 12 1.91 -8.89 10.35
CA PHE A 12 1.17 -8.12 9.35
C PHE A 12 0.09 -7.24 9.98
N ARG A 13 -0.77 -7.80 10.83
CA ARG A 13 -1.82 -7.02 11.51
C ARG A 13 -1.28 -5.87 12.35
N SER A 14 -0.11 -6.04 12.97
CA SER A 14 0.50 -4.98 13.78
C SER A 14 1.09 -3.85 12.95
N LYS A 15 1.50 -4.12 11.69
CA LYS A 15 2.20 -3.14 10.84
C LYS A 15 1.28 -2.41 9.85
N ILE A 16 0.20 -3.05 9.36
CA ILE A 16 -0.58 -2.52 8.23
C ILE A 16 -1.12 -1.10 8.45
N ALA A 17 -1.62 -0.78 9.64
CA ALA A 17 -2.16 0.56 9.90
C ALA A 17 -1.08 1.65 9.75
N GLY A 18 0.14 1.38 10.22
CA GLY A 18 1.26 2.31 10.08
C GLY A 18 1.71 2.45 8.62
N TRP A 19 1.71 1.35 7.86
CA TRP A 19 2.02 1.37 6.43
C TRP A 19 1.00 2.17 5.63
N GLN A 20 -0.29 2.00 5.92
CA GLN A 20 -1.36 2.76 5.27
C GLN A 20 -1.24 4.26 5.61
N GLU A 21 -0.95 4.63 6.86
CA GLU A 21 -0.75 6.04 7.21
C GLU A 21 0.47 6.65 6.51
N ALA A 22 1.60 5.95 6.45
CA ALA A 22 2.77 6.43 5.74
C ALA A 22 2.49 6.63 4.23
N TYR A 23 1.74 5.70 3.61
CA TYR A 23 1.32 5.81 2.22
C TYR A 23 0.37 6.99 2.00
N MET A 24 -0.66 7.16 2.84
CA MET A 24 -1.59 8.28 2.75
C MET A 24 -0.91 9.62 3.00
N ASP A 25 0.08 9.71 3.89
CA ASP A 25 0.90 10.92 4.07
C ASP A 25 1.69 11.26 2.80
N LYS A 26 2.28 10.27 2.13
CA LYS A 26 2.91 10.46 0.81
C LYS A 26 1.91 10.98 -0.21
N LEU A 27 0.73 10.35 -0.33
CA LEU A 27 -0.32 10.79 -1.25
C LEU A 27 -0.77 12.24 -0.97
N ASN A 28 -0.95 12.59 0.30
CA ASN A 28 -1.34 13.94 0.70
C ASN A 28 -0.30 14.99 0.24
N LYS A 29 0.99 14.67 0.30
CA LYS A 29 2.05 15.56 -0.22
C LYS A 29 1.97 15.70 -1.74
N GLU A 30 1.76 14.60 -2.46
CA GLU A 30 1.54 14.63 -3.92
C GLU A 30 0.29 15.43 -4.31
N TYR A 31 -0.78 15.35 -3.51
CA TYR A 31 -1.99 16.15 -3.70
C TYR A 31 -1.75 17.65 -3.51
N ILE A 32 -0.94 18.02 -2.52
CA ILE A 32 -0.52 19.41 -2.30
C ILE A 32 0.25 19.92 -3.52
N GLU A 33 1.14 19.11 -4.10
CA GLU A 33 1.88 19.49 -5.33
C GLU A 33 0.93 19.79 -6.50
N ILE A 34 -0.13 18.99 -6.69
CA ILE A 34 -1.17 19.25 -7.71
C ILE A 34 -1.86 20.60 -7.46
N LEU A 35 -2.20 20.90 -6.21
CA LEU A 35 -2.89 22.14 -5.83
C LEU A 35 -1.99 23.37 -5.94
N CYS A 36 -0.69 23.21 -5.65
CA CYS A 36 0.32 24.26 -5.73
C CYS A 36 0.88 24.46 -7.14
N GLY A 37 0.70 23.50 -8.06
CA GLY A 37 1.17 23.61 -9.44
C GLY A 37 0.53 24.75 -10.24
N ASP A 38 1.07 25.05 -11.41
CA ASP A 38 0.57 26.11 -12.29
C ASP A 38 -0.78 25.72 -12.96
N GLY A 39 -1.46 26.71 -13.57
CA GLY A 39 -2.71 26.50 -14.32
C GLY A 39 -3.98 26.96 -13.60
N LYS A 40 -5.14 26.72 -14.22
CA LYS A 40 -6.43 27.20 -13.72
C LYS A 40 -6.88 26.39 -12.51
N SER A 41 -7.55 27.03 -11.55
CA SER A 41 -8.10 26.34 -10.37
C SER A 41 -9.01 25.15 -10.73
N SER A 42 -9.77 25.25 -11.83
CA SER A 42 -10.63 24.15 -12.32
C SER A 42 -9.83 22.93 -12.77
N GLU A 43 -8.67 23.14 -13.42
CA GLU A 43 -7.81 22.05 -13.90
C GLU A 43 -7.18 21.32 -12.73
N LYS A 44 -6.67 22.07 -11.73
CA LYS A 44 -6.11 21.49 -10.49
C LYS A 44 -7.16 20.67 -9.75
N PHE A 45 -8.37 21.22 -9.59
CA PHE A 45 -9.47 20.53 -8.92
C PHE A 45 -9.81 19.20 -9.61
N TRP A 46 -10.05 19.20 -10.92
CA TRP A 46 -10.42 17.97 -11.64
C TRP A 46 -9.27 16.97 -11.72
N THR A 47 -8.02 17.45 -11.77
CA THR A 47 -6.83 16.58 -11.71
C THR A 47 -6.73 15.87 -10.37
N LEU A 48 -6.88 16.61 -9.27
CA LEU A 48 -6.85 16.04 -7.92
C LEU A 48 -8.02 15.07 -7.69
N GLU A 49 -9.23 15.45 -8.12
CA GLU A 49 -10.44 14.62 -7.99
C GLU A 49 -10.26 13.27 -8.69
N LYS A 50 -9.73 13.28 -9.91
CA LYS A 50 -9.40 12.07 -10.67
C LYS A 50 -8.32 11.25 -9.96
N ARG A 51 -7.28 11.89 -9.42
CA ARG A 51 -6.19 11.22 -8.72
C ARG A 51 -6.69 10.50 -7.46
N ILE A 52 -7.43 11.20 -6.59
CA ILE A 52 -8.04 10.62 -5.38
C ILE A 52 -8.97 9.45 -5.72
N LYS A 53 -9.73 9.55 -6.82
CA LYS A 53 -10.60 8.46 -7.28
C LYS A 53 -9.86 7.18 -7.64
N GLU A 54 -8.63 7.27 -8.14
CA GLU A 54 -7.79 6.13 -8.44
C GLU A 54 -7.08 5.65 -7.16
N ASP A 55 -6.39 6.53 -6.46
CA ASP A 55 -5.57 6.18 -5.28
C ASP A 55 -6.41 5.57 -4.15
N LYS A 56 -7.69 5.95 -4.00
CA LYS A 56 -8.57 5.32 -3.00
C LYS A 56 -8.79 3.83 -3.21
N LYS A 57 -8.46 3.28 -4.39
CA LYS A 57 -8.60 1.85 -4.69
C LYS A 57 -7.40 1.03 -4.19
N ASP A 58 -6.31 1.69 -3.87
CA ASP A 58 -5.07 1.06 -3.42
C ASP A 58 -5.23 0.44 -2.04
N CYS A 59 -4.58 -0.70 -1.83
CA CYS A 59 -4.51 -1.37 -0.51
C CYS A 59 -3.84 -0.48 0.54
N GLY A 60 -2.91 0.38 0.12
CA GLY A 60 -2.29 1.40 0.95
C GLY A 60 -3.28 2.44 1.49
N VAL A 61 -4.48 2.56 0.93
CA VAL A 61 -5.55 3.44 1.43
C VAL A 61 -6.64 2.64 2.14
N GLN A 62 -7.12 1.56 1.52
CA GLN A 62 -8.15 0.71 2.11
C GLN A 62 -8.02 -0.73 1.62
N CYS A 63 -8.28 -1.69 2.51
CA CYS A 63 -8.36 -3.08 2.13
C CYS A 63 -9.30 -3.85 3.05
N GLU A 64 -9.87 -4.95 2.54
CA GLU A 64 -10.62 -5.88 3.36
C GLU A 64 -9.67 -6.88 4.03
N MET A 65 -9.39 -6.61 5.30
CA MET A 65 -8.46 -7.39 6.11
C MET A 65 -9.01 -8.79 6.43
N SER A 66 -8.37 -9.82 5.86
CA SER A 66 -8.61 -11.20 6.22
C SER A 66 -7.33 -12.02 6.12
N ARG A 67 -7.27 -13.14 6.86
CA ARG A 67 -6.09 -14.00 6.84
C ARG A 67 -5.86 -14.65 5.47
N SER A 68 -6.93 -15.04 4.78
CA SER A 68 -6.85 -15.59 3.43
C SER A 68 -6.32 -14.57 2.41
N ASN A 69 -6.56 -13.28 2.64
CA ASN A 69 -6.12 -12.21 1.75
C ASN A 69 -4.74 -11.64 2.09
N GLN A 70 -4.13 -12.01 3.23
CA GLN A 70 -2.84 -11.47 3.69
C GLN A 70 -1.80 -11.41 2.56
N PHE A 71 -1.66 -12.50 1.79
CA PHE A 71 -0.71 -12.56 0.68
C PHE A 71 -0.91 -11.43 -0.33
N TYR A 72 -2.15 -11.33 -0.82
CA TYR A 72 -2.51 -10.42 -1.88
C TYR A 72 -2.44 -8.97 -1.40
N ILE A 73 -2.83 -8.70 -0.16
CA ILE A 73 -2.71 -7.34 0.41
C ILE A 73 -1.24 -6.93 0.50
N MET A 74 -0.38 -7.79 1.05
CA MET A 74 1.06 -7.48 1.14
C MET A 74 1.70 -7.29 -0.24
N LEU A 75 1.32 -8.10 -1.22
CA LEU A 75 1.78 -7.95 -2.60
C LEU A 75 1.30 -6.63 -3.23
N SER A 76 0.03 -6.25 -3.03
CA SER A 76 -0.50 -4.96 -3.50
C SER A 76 0.25 -3.80 -2.86
N LEU A 77 0.48 -3.81 -1.54
CA LEU A 77 1.23 -2.77 -0.84
C LEU A 77 2.66 -2.60 -1.38
N LEU A 78 3.34 -3.71 -1.72
CA LEU A 78 4.66 -3.67 -2.37
C LEU A 78 4.59 -3.08 -3.78
N ASN A 79 3.59 -3.48 -4.58
CA ASN A 79 3.42 -3.01 -5.95
C ASN A 79 3.01 -1.54 -6.03
N GLU A 80 2.20 -1.06 -5.10
CA GLU A 80 1.83 0.34 -4.89
C GLU A 80 3.01 1.18 -4.37
N GLY A 81 4.05 0.51 -3.84
CA GLY A 81 5.17 1.17 -3.18
C GLY A 81 4.77 1.82 -1.85
N ALA A 82 3.71 1.32 -1.21
CA ALA A 82 3.34 1.66 0.16
C ALA A 82 4.32 1.07 1.17
N ILE A 83 4.93 -0.08 0.83
CA ILE A 83 6.01 -0.72 1.58
C ILE A 83 7.09 -1.22 0.62
N THR A 84 8.23 -1.59 1.18
CA THR A 84 9.37 -2.19 0.50
C THR A 84 9.67 -3.59 1.03
N MET A 85 10.60 -4.31 0.40
CA MET A 85 11.05 -5.60 0.92
C MET A 85 11.77 -5.47 2.27
N GLU A 86 12.35 -4.30 2.58
CA GLU A 86 13.01 -4.04 3.87
C GLU A 86 11.99 -4.03 5.02
N ASP A 87 10.79 -3.51 4.77
CA ASP A 87 9.69 -3.52 5.75
C ASP A 87 9.23 -4.93 6.15
N LEU A 88 9.65 -5.95 5.40
CA LEU A 88 9.34 -7.35 5.64
C LEU A 88 10.38 -8.09 6.49
N GLU A 89 11.39 -7.42 7.03
CA GLU A 89 12.51 -8.06 7.78
C GLU A 89 12.05 -9.03 8.89
N ASP A 90 11.00 -8.68 9.63
CA ASP A 90 10.45 -9.45 10.76
C ASP A 90 9.63 -10.69 10.37
N PHE A 91 9.36 -10.87 9.08
CA PHE A 91 8.58 -11.98 8.55
C PHE A 91 9.44 -13.23 8.31
N SER A 92 8.77 -14.37 8.17
CA SER A 92 9.44 -15.62 7.79
C SER A 92 10.17 -15.51 6.46
N ASP A 93 11.27 -16.26 6.33
CA ASP A 93 12.05 -16.31 5.09
C ASP A 93 11.21 -16.85 3.93
N ASP A 94 10.40 -17.90 4.16
CA ASP A 94 9.44 -18.42 3.17
C ASP A 94 8.50 -17.33 2.62
N LEU A 95 7.96 -16.46 3.49
CA LEU A 95 7.10 -15.37 3.04
C LEU A 95 7.88 -14.37 2.21
N LYS A 96 9.06 -13.94 2.68
CA LYS A 96 9.91 -12.97 1.98
C LYS A 96 10.32 -13.50 0.60
N GLU A 97 10.73 -14.76 0.50
CA GLU A 97 11.10 -15.41 -0.77
C GLU A 97 9.92 -15.43 -1.73
N ILE A 98 8.74 -15.86 -1.28
CA ILE A 98 7.54 -15.87 -2.12
C ILE A 98 7.19 -14.43 -2.57
N MET A 99 7.21 -13.43 -1.68
CA MET A 99 6.94 -12.04 -2.06
C MET A 99 7.93 -11.52 -3.10
N GLN A 100 9.23 -11.81 -2.91
CA GLN A 100 10.29 -11.42 -3.84
C GLN A 100 10.09 -12.02 -5.24
N HIS A 101 9.52 -13.22 -5.34
CA HIS A 101 9.21 -13.84 -6.62
C HIS A 101 8.04 -13.19 -7.37
N PHE A 102 7.07 -12.60 -6.64
CA PHE A 102 5.85 -12.04 -7.23
C PHE A 102 5.83 -10.52 -7.35
N VAL A 103 6.65 -9.81 -6.57
CA VAL A 103 6.68 -8.35 -6.61
C VAL A 103 7.06 -7.85 -8.01
N ARG A 104 6.17 -7.05 -8.61
CA ARG A 104 6.25 -6.52 -9.99
C ARG A 104 6.22 -7.55 -11.14
N LEU A 105 5.61 -8.72 -10.93
CA LEU A 105 4.84 -9.40 -11.99
C LEU A 105 3.44 -8.78 -12.08
#